data_AF-A0A924YTP1-F1
#
_entry.id   AF-A0A924YTP1-F1
#
_cell.length_a   1.000
_cell.length_b   1.000
_cell.length_c   1.000
_cell.angle_alpha   90.00
_cell.angle_beta   90.00
_cell.angle_gamma   90.00
#
_symmetry.space_group_name_H-M   'P 1'
#
loop_
_entity.id
_entity.type
_entity.pdbx_description
1 polymer ?
#
loop_
_entity_poly.entity_id
_entity_poly.type
_entity_poly.pdbx_seq_one_letter_code
_entity_poly.pdbx_strand_id
1 'polypeptide(L)'
;MHILKRRPTLARRTFLKGAGISLALPWLDAMSTHSRSVTTAGDITPNETPRRAVFCFFGLGINGREFTPADTGVDYTIPPILKPQEELRR
;
A
#
# COMPACT_ATOMS: atom_id res chain seq x y z
N MET A 1 55.45 16.93 -12.54
CA MET A 1 54.41 16.51 -11.57
C MET A 1 53.57 15.41 -12.21
N HIS A 2 53.80 14.15 -11.82
CA HIS A 2 53.08 12.98 -12.36
C HIS A 2 51.90 12.67 -11.43
N ILE A 3 50.68 13.00 -11.85
CA ILE A 3 49.45 12.65 -11.11
C ILE A 3 49.05 11.23 -11.55
N LEU A 4 49.29 10.24 -10.69
CA LEU A 4 48.82 8.87 -10.89
C LEU A 4 47.29 8.83 -10.72
N LYS A 5 46.58 8.85 -11.86
CA LYS A 5 45.12 8.73 -11.92
C LYS A 5 44.72 7.27 -11.61
N ARG A 6 44.55 6.92 -10.34
CA ARG A 6 43.95 5.63 -9.96
C ARG A 6 42.51 5.60 -10.46
N ARG A 7 42.20 4.71 -11.40
CA ARG A 7 40.81 4.41 -11.78
C ARG A 7 40.21 3.56 -10.65
N PRO A 8 39.24 4.05 -9.87
CA PRO A 8 38.57 3.19 -8.91
C PRO A 8 37.79 2.13 -9.71
N THR A 9 38.28 0.89 -9.69
CA THR A 9 37.56 -0.24 -10.26
C THR A 9 36.45 -0.60 -9.30
N LEU A 10 35.22 -0.20 -9.62
CA LEU A 10 34.03 -0.65 -8.90
C LEU A 10 33.99 -2.17 -8.92
N ALA A 11 33.94 -2.80 -7.74
CA ALA A 11 33.79 -4.23 -7.65
C ALA A 11 32.46 -4.63 -8.31
N ARG A 12 32.49 -5.65 -9.18
CA ARG A 12 31.31 -6.17 -9.90
C ARG A 12 30.11 -6.42 -8.98
N ARG A 13 30.37 -6.92 -7.76
CA ARG A 13 29.33 -7.14 -6.75
C ARG A 13 28.65 -5.85 -6.29
N THR A 14 29.41 -4.76 -6.11
CA THR A 14 28.87 -3.45 -5.72
C THR A 14 28.04 -2.85 -6.85
N PHE A 15 28.52 -2.97 -8.10
CA PHE A 15 27.77 -2.53 -9.27
C PHE A 15 26.43 -3.27 -9.42
N LEU A 16 26.43 -4.61 -9.30
CA LEU A 16 25.22 -5.41 -9.42
C LEU A 16 24.21 -5.16 -8.28
N LYS A 17 24.68 -4.86 -7.06
CA LYS A 17 23.80 -4.47 -5.94
C LYS A 17 23.07 -3.15 -6.21
N GLY A 18 23.77 -2.16 -6.77
CA GLY A 18 23.15 -0.88 -7.14
C GLY A 18 22.20 -0.99 -8.33
N ALA A 19 22.56 -1.79 -9.33
CA ALA A 19 21.77 -1.98 -10.55
C ALA A 19 20.37 -2.55 -10.29
N GLY A 20 20.23 -3.45 -9.30
CA GLY A 20 18.92 -3.97 -8.91
C GLY A 20 17.98 -2.89 -8.39
N ILE A 21 18.49 -1.96 -7.58
CA ILE A 21 17.70 -0.87 -6.98
C ILE A 21 17.28 0.13 -8.06
N SER A 22 18.17 0.45 -9.01
CA SER A 22 17.87 1.37 -10.11
C SER A 22 16.78 0.86 -11.07
N LEU A 23 16.49 -0.44 -11.06
CA LEU A 23 15.41 -1.03 -11.86
C LEU A 23 14.15 -1.29 -11.02
N ALA A 24 14.31 -1.73 -9.77
CA ALA A 24 13.20 -2.04 -8.89
C ALA A 24 12.39 -0.79 -8.49
N LEU A 25 13.07 0.33 -8.22
CA LEU A 25 12.39 1.55 -7.79
C LEU A 25 11.50 2.15 -8.88
N PRO A 26 11.96 2.33 -10.15
CA PRO A 26 11.07 2.77 -11.23
C PRO A 26 9.91 1.80 -11.52
N TRP A 27 10.12 0.50 -11.35
CA TRP A 27 9.05 -0.50 -11.55
C TRP A 27 7.99 -0.39 -10.45
N LEU A 28 8.41 -0.18 -9.21
CA LEU A 28 7.51 0.04 -8.09
C LEU A 28 6.75 1.38 -8.24
N ASP A 29 7.44 2.43 -8.67
CA ASP A 29 6.85 3.73 -8.98
C ASP A 29 5.84 3.67 -10.12
N ALA A 30 6.03 2.76 -11.09
CA ALA A 30 5.08 2.49 -12.17
C ALA A 30 3.76 1.82 -11.71
N MET A 31 3.73 1.31 -10.48
CA MET A 31 2.51 0.75 -9.86
C MET A 31 1.73 1.78 -9.05
N SER A 32 2.26 2.99 -8.88
CA SER A 32 1.57 4.11 -8.24
C SER A 32 0.44 4.64 -9.12
N THR A 33 -0.61 5.18 -8.51
CA THR A 33 -1.65 5.96 -9.21
C THR A 33 -1.09 7.21 -9.90
N HIS A 34 0.13 7.65 -9.54
CA HIS A 34 0.81 8.84 -10.08
C HIS A 34 2.09 8.56 -10.87
N SER A 35 2.21 7.39 -11.50
CA SER A 35 3.39 7.00 -12.30
C SER A 35 3.72 7.90 -13.49
N ARG A 36 2.95 8.97 -13.74
CA ARG A 36 3.16 9.90 -14.86
C ARG A 36 4.41 10.75 -14.69
N SER A 37 4.92 10.93 -13.47
CA SER A 37 6.21 11.57 -13.20
C SER A 37 6.95 10.87 -12.08
N VAL A 38 8.26 10.71 -12.27
CA VAL A 38 9.19 10.21 -11.23
C VAL A 38 9.16 11.09 -9.98
N THR A 39 8.84 12.38 -10.12
CA THR A 39 8.79 13.31 -8.99
C THR A 39 7.52 13.18 -8.14
N THR A 40 6.47 12.56 -8.68
CA THR A 40 5.17 12.40 -8.00
C THR A 40 4.82 10.93 -7.75
N ALA A 41 5.74 10.02 -8.09
CA ALA A 41 5.52 8.60 -7.86
C ALA A 41 5.46 8.33 -6.35
N GLY A 42 4.34 7.75 -5.90
CA GLY A 42 4.08 7.49 -4.48
C GLY A 42 3.36 8.62 -3.73
N ASP A 43 3.09 9.76 -4.37
CA ASP A 43 2.26 10.81 -3.77
C ASP A 43 0.78 10.40 -3.73
N ILE A 44 0.03 11.00 -2.79
CA ILE A 44 -1.41 10.78 -2.63
C ILE A 44 -2.15 11.65 -3.64
N THR A 45 -3.01 11.06 -4.48
CA THR A 45 -3.77 11.85 -5.48
C THR A 45 -4.76 12.79 -4.81
N PRO A 46 -5.11 13.93 -5.44
CA PRO A 46 -6.17 14.80 -4.92
C PRO A 46 -7.51 14.07 -4.71
N ASN A 47 -7.73 12.97 -5.45
CA ASN A 47 -8.91 12.11 -5.35
C ASN A 47 -8.67 10.85 -4.49
N GLU A 48 -7.47 10.66 -3.95
CA GLU A 48 -7.13 9.51 -3.12
C GLU A 48 -7.33 9.89 -1.67
N THR A 49 -8.32 9.27 -1.03
CA THR A 49 -8.54 9.44 0.39
C THR A 49 -7.32 8.89 1.14
N PRO A 50 -6.55 9.72 1.89
CA PRO A 50 -5.38 9.24 2.60
C PRO A 50 -5.79 8.10 3.53
N ARG A 51 -5.15 6.93 3.37
CA ARG A 51 -5.42 5.75 4.20
C ARG A 51 -4.90 6.02 5.61
N ARG A 52 -5.74 6.62 6.45
CA ARG A 52 -5.47 6.79 7.89
C ARG A 52 -5.55 5.42 8.53
N ALA A 53 -4.60 5.10 9.40
CA ALA A 53 -4.63 3.85 10.15
C ALA A 53 -5.95 3.75 10.94
N VAL A 54 -6.62 2.61 10.84
CA VAL A 54 -7.85 2.32 11.59
C VAL A 54 -7.55 1.20 12.56
N PHE A 55 -7.75 1.46 13.85
CA PHE A 55 -7.65 0.47 14.91
C PHE A 55 -9.07 0.12 15.36
N CYS A 56 -9.56 -1.03 14.90
CA CYS A 56 -10.85 -1.56 15.33
C CYS A 56 -10.62 -2.50 16.52
N PHE A 57 -11.26 -2.20 17.65
CA PHE A 57 -11.27 -3.07 18.81
C PHE A 57 -12.70 -3.56 19.06
N PHE A 58 -12.88 -4.88 19.05
CA PHE A 58 -14.13 -5.51 19.41
C PHE A 58 -14.01 -6.00 20.86
N GLY A 59 -14.48 -5.17 21.79
CA GLY A 59 -14.27 -5.34 23.23
C GLY A 59 -15.25 -6.27 23.97
N LEU A 60 -14.88 -6.57 25.21
CA LEU A 60 -15.53 -7.43 26.22
C LEU A 60 -17.06 -7.22 26.27
N GLY A 61 -17.82 -8.08 25.60
CA GLY A 61 -19.28 -8.11 25.65
C GLY A 61 -20.01 -8.00 24.30
N ILE A 62 -19.28 -7.83 23.18
CA ILE A 62 -19.92 -7.92 21.86
C ILE A 62 -20.47 -9.33 21.62
N ASN A 63 -21.72 -9.42 21.18
CA ASN A 63 -22.28 -10.67 20.68
C ASN A 63 -21.79 -10.93 19.25
N GLY A 64 -20.62 -11.57 19.12
CA GLY A 64 -20.00 -11.86 17.82
C GLY A 64 -20.87 -12.70 16.86
N ARG A 65 -21.80 -13.50 17.40
CA ARG A 65 -22.74 -14.32 16.59
C ARG A 65 -23.75 -13.47 15.83
N GLU A 66 -24.22 -12.39 16.44
CA GLU A 66 -25.17 -11.47 15.81
C GLU A 66 -24.49 -10.29 15.10
N PHE A 67 -23.16 -10.16 15.21
CA PHE A 67 -22.39 -9.17 14.45
C PHE A 67 -22.01 -9.70 13.06
N THR A 68 -21.72 -10.99 12.95
CA THR A 68 -21.22 -11.61 11.71
C THR A 68 -22.39 -12.12 10.87
N PRO A 69 -22.54 -11.70 9.61
CA PRO A 69 -23.55 -12.25 8.71
C PRO A 69 -23.35 -13.77 8.49
N ALA A 70 -24.46 -14.51 8.34
CA ALA A 70 -24.41 -15.94 8.05
C ALA A 70 -24.02 -16.23 6.59
N ASP A 71 -24.48 -15.35 5.68
CA ASP A 71 -24.23 -15.45 4.25
C ASP A 71 -23.01 -14.62 3.85
N THR A 72 -22.29 -15.06 2.82
CA THR A 72 -21.18 -14.33 2.22
C THR A 72 -21.57 -13.75 0.87
N GLY A 73 -21.04 -12.58 0.50
CA GLY A 73 -21.30 -11.94 -0.78
C GLY A 73 -21.73 -10.49 -0.61
N VAL A 74 -22.09 -9.82 -1.69
CA VAL A 74 -22.59 -8.44 -1.67
C VAL A 74 -24.01 -8.36 -1.10
N ASP A 75 -24.81 -9.40 -1.34
CA ASP A 75 -26.21 -9.50 -0.92
C ASP A 75 -26.41 -10.29 0.37
N TYR A 76 -25.47 -10.19 1.30
CA TYR A 76 -25.58 -10.89 2.58
C TYR A 76 -26.78 -10.39 3.39
N THR A 77 -27.38 -11.28 4.17
CA THR A 77 -28.44 -10.92 5.11
C THR A 77 -27.88 -10.05 6.23
N ILE A 78 -28.27 -8.77 6.30
CA ILE A 78 -27.79 -7.83 7.32
C ILE A 78 -28.31 -8.26 8.70
N PRO A 79 -27.42 -8.52 9.68
CA PRO A 79 -27.86 -8.91 11.00
C PRO A 79 -28.42 -7.71 11.78
N PRO A 80 -29.24 -7.94 12.82
CA PRO A 80 -29.93 -6.88 13.58
C PRO A 80 -28.99 -5.78 14.10
N ILE A 81 -27.78 -6.16 14.53
CA ILE A 81 -26.76 -5.25 15.06
C ILE A 81 -26.27 -4.26 14.00
N LEU A 82 -26.26 -4.66 12.72
CA LEU A 82 -25.78 -3.84 11.60
C LEU A 82 -26.90 -3.11 10.85
N LYS A 83 -28.17 -3.29 11.22
CA LYS A 83 -29.31 -2.60 10.56
C LYS A 83 -29.14 -1.08 10.45
N PRO A 84 -28.64 -0.34 11.46
CA PRO A 84 -28.44 1.12 11.32
C PRO A 84 -27.41 1.51 10.25
N GLN A 85 -26.60 0.55 9.77
CA GLN A 85 -25.57 0.76 8.76
C GLN A 85 -26.04 0.35 7.36
N GLU A 86 -27.32 -0.02 7.19
CA GLU A 86 -27.86 -0.49 5.91
C GLU A 86 -27.76 0.57 4.81
N GLU A 87 -27.87 1.86 5.15
CA GLU A 87 -27.68 2.98 4.20
C GLU A 87 -26.24 3.06 3.64
N LEU A 88 -25.26 2.45 4.31
CA LEU A 88 -23.86 2.45 3.89
C LEU A 88 -23.51 1.27 2.97
N ARG A 89 -24.46 0.36 2.73
CA ARG A 89 -24.29 -0.78 1.81
C ARG A 89 -24.20 -0.26 0.37
N ARG A 90 -23.13 -0.66 -0.34
CA ARG A 90 -22.86 -0.29 -1.73
C ARG A 90 -23.51 -1.24 -2.72
#